data_AF-A0A1V1PD43-F1
#
_entry.id   AF-A0A1V1PD43-F1
#
_cell.length_a   1.000
_cell.length_b   1.000
_cell.length_c   1.000
_cell.angle_alpha   90.00
_cell.angle_beta   90.00
_cell.angle_gamma   90.00
#
_symmetry.space_group_name_H-M   'P 1'
#
loop_
_entity.id
_entity.type
_entity.pdbx_description
1 polymer ?
#
loop_
_entity_poly.entity_id
_entity_poly.type
_entity_poly.pdbx_seq_one_letter_code
_entity_poly.pdbx_strand_id
1 'polypeptide(L)'
;MHQFKTKNHIILASVITMILSFYLKVYAEFPSNVMFTNARGTKFTVSWTTENIEIGKVKLGKTLDDYSNWIDFNDDRGSVIDDIHHVTISNIIPLTNYYFEIISGGTIDNNGGLFYSINPGPALSPLGGSCQPAGMVYKDKKKVCWLLIQ
;
A
#
# COMPACT_ATOMS: atom_id res chain seq x y z
N MET A 1 -16.04 26.06 51.09
CA MET A 1 -16.14 26.48 49.68
C MET A 1 -14.96 26.03 48.80
N HIS A 2 -13.93 25.35 49.32
CA HIS A 2 -12.72 24.98 48.55
C HIS A 2 -12.81 23.67 47.76
N GLN A 3 -13.75 22.76 48.10
CA GLN A 3 -13.83 21.39 47.55
C GLN A 3 -14.56 21.28 46.20
N PHE A 4 -15.36 22.28 45.81
CA PHE A 4 -16.12 22.25 44.54
C PHE A 4 -15.26 22.62 43.32
N LYS A 5 -14.26 23.49 43.50
CA LYS A 5 -13.39 23.97 42.41
C LYS A 5 -12.44 22.87 41.92
N THR A 6 -11.89 22.08 42.84
CA THR A 6 -10.95 20.97 42.55
C THR A 6 -11.60 19.80 41.82
N LYS A 7 -12.85 19.43 42.16
CA LYS A 7 -13.55 18.32 41.47
C LYS A 7 -13.82 18.60 40.00
N ASN A 8 -14.19 19.83 39.65
CA ASN A 8 -14.45 20.20 38.25
C ASN A 8 -13.17 20.21 37.40
N HIS A 9 -12.02 20.57 37.97
CA HIS A 9 -10.73 20.51 37.27
C HIS A 9 -10.27 19.08 36.99
N ILE A 10 -10.55 18.13 37.89
CA ILE A 10 -10.20 16.71 37.71
C ILE A 10 -11.06 16.06 36.63
N ILE A 11 -12.38 16.36 36.60
CA ILE A 11 -13.29 15.84 35.57
C ILE A 11 -12.90 16.39 34.19
N LEU A 12 -12.61 17.69 34.09
CA LEU A 12 -12.19 18.31 32.83
C LEU A 12 -10.87 17.69 32.31
N ALA A 13 -9.89 17.49 33.21
CA ALA A 13 -8.62 16.84 32.87
C ALA A 13 -8.82 15.42 32.37
N SER A 14 -9.69 14.62 33.02
CA SER A 14 -9.95 13.23 32.62
C SER A 14 -10.61 13.13 31.24
N VAL A 15 -11.57 14.02 30.93
CA VAL A 15 -12.24 14.07 29.62
C VAL A 15 -11.27 14.51 28.53
N ILE A 16 -10.41 15.50 28.81
CA ILE A 16 -9.36 15.92 27.86
C ILE A 16 -8.37 14.78 27.60
N THR A 17 -7.93 14.04 28.62
CA THR A 17 -7.04 12.88 28.42
C THR A 17 -7.70 11.71 27.70
N MET A 18 -9.01 11.52 27.88
CA MET A 18 -9.77 10.46 27.20
C MET A 18 -10.03 10.81 25.73
N ILE A 19 -10.29 12.08 25.43
CA ILE A 19 -10.41 12.58 24.04
C ILE A 19 -9.03 12.54 23.37
N LEU A 20 -7.96 13.00 24.03
CA LEU A 20 -6.60 12.96 23.51
C LEU A 20 -6.11 11.53 23.24
N SER A 21 -6.46 10.57 24.09
CA SER A 21 -6.13 9.16 23.88
C SER A 21 -6.96 8.48 22.77
N PHE A 22 -8.13 9.02 22.44
CA PHE A 22 -8.90 8.61 21.25
C PHE A 22 -8.30 9.18 19.96
N TYR A 23 -7.70 10.38 20.00
CA TYR A 23 -7.00 10.99 18.85
C TYR A 23 -5.65 10.35 18.53
N LEU A 24 -5.03 9.61 19.45
CA LEU A 24 -3.71 8.98 19.24
C LEU A 24 -3.75 7.61 18.55
N LYS A 25 -4.93 7.06 18.24
CA LYS A 25 -5.06 5.68 17.72
C LYS A 25 -5.21 5.53 16.20
N VAL A 26 -5.11 6.60 15.41
CA VAL A 26 -5.20 6.51 13.94
C VAL A 26 -4.22 7.49 13.30
N TYR A 27 -2.95 7.13 13.24
CA TYR A 27 -2.02 7.73 12.29
C TYR A 27 -1.53 6.61 11.41
N ALA A 28 -2.14 6.51 10.24
CA ALA A 28 -1.49 5.81 9.15
C ALA A 28 -0.19 6.54 8.83
N GLU A 29 0.88 5.81 8.55
CA GLU A 29 2.20 6.42 8.37
C GLU A 29 2.61 6.48 6.91
N PHE A 30 3.62 7.31 6.63
CA PHE A 30 4.13 7.44 5.28
C PHE A 30 4.87 6.17 4.87
N PRO A 31 4.55 5.59 3.70
CA PRO A 31 5.32 4.54 3.08
C PRO A 31 6.82 4.84 3.04
N SER A 32 7.63 3.81 3.29
CA SER A 32 9.09 3.86 3.20
C SER A 32 9.59 2.73 2.32
N ASN A 33 10.84 2.83 1.83
CA ASN A 33 11.48 1.82 0.98
C ASN A 33 10.62 1.42 -0.24
N VAL A 34 10.00 2.41 -0.89
CA VAL A 34 9.17 2.18 -2.07
C VAL A 34 10.03 1.68 -3.23
N MET A 35 9.69 0.51 -3.76
CA MET A 35 10.41 -0.15 -4.85
C MET A 35 9.47 -0.55 -5.98
N PHE A 36 9.96 -0.38 -7.21
CA PHE A 36 9.26 -0.78 -8.44
C PHE A 36 10.02 -1.94 -9.08
N THR A 37 9.37 -3.08 -9.24
CA THR A 37 10.00 -4.30 -9.75
C THR A 37 9.14 -4.98 -10.79
N ASN A 38 9.69 -6.00 -11.45
CA ASN A 38 8.97 -6.86 -12.39
C ASN A 38 8.26 -6.11 -13.53
N ALA A 39 8.75 -4.90 -13.89
CA ALA A 39 8.18 -4.08 -14.93
C ALA A 39 8.26 -4.79 -16.28
N ARG A 40 7.09 -5.18 -16.79
CA ARG A 40 6.83 -5.83 -18.08
C ARG A 40 5.76 -5.01 -18.79
N GLY A 41 5.59 -5.18 -20.10
CA GLY A 41 4.64 -4.34 -20.84
C GLY A 41 3.20 -4.36 -20.34
N THR A 42 2.77 -5.41 -19.65
CA THR A 42 1.39 -5.54 -19.15
C THR A 42 1.27 -5.62 -17.63
N LYS A 43 2.37 -5.49 -16.90
CA LYS A 43 2.36 -5.52 -15.42
C LYS A 43 3.62 -4.94 -14.79
N PHE A 44 3.50 -4.47 -13.57
CA PHE A 44 4.63 -4.17 -12.68
C PHE A 44 4.21 -4.39 -11.24
N THR A 45 5.19 -4.38 -10.35
CA THR A 45 4.99 -4.59 -8.92
C THR A 45 5.47 -3.36 -8.16
N VAL A 46 4.68 -2.94 -7.17
CA VAL A 46 5.04 -1.92 -6.18
C VAL A 46 5.15 -2.61 -4.83
N SER A 47 6.23 -2.37 -4.10
CA SER A 47 6.41 -2.85 -2.74
C SER A 47 6.94 -1.75 -1.84
N TRP A 48 6.51 -1.74 -0.58
CA TRP A 48 6.95 -0.76 0.42
C TRP A 48 6.79 -1.34 1.83
N THR A 49 7.30 -0.59 2.81
CA THR A 49 7.14 -0.88 4.23
C THR A 49 6.54 0.31 4.97
N THR A 50 5.85 0.03 6.06
CA THR A 50 5.28 1.01 7.00
C THR A 50 5.78 0.68 8.41
N GLU A 51 5.84 1.64 9.34
CA GLU A 51 6.22 1.30 10.73
C GLU A 51 5.06 0.62 11.47
N ASN A 52 3.81 0.99 11.12
CA ASN A 52 2.60 0.41 11.67
C ASN A 52 2.02 -0.68 10.76
N ILE A 53 1.36 -1.67 11.37
CA ILE A 53 0.59 -2.67 10.63
C ILE A 53 -0.72 -2.06 10.10
N GLU A 54 -0.88 -2.01 8.78
CA GLU A 54 -2.03 -1.36 8.15
C GLU A 54 -2.42 -2.02 6.82
N ILE A 55 -3.48 -1.54 6.17
CA ILE A 55 -3.87 -2.03 4.85
C ILE A 55 -3.14 -1.20 3.80
N GLY A 56 -2.47 -1.87 2.87
CA GLY A 56 -1.79 -1.23 1.74
C GLY A 56 -2.53 -1.44 0.42
N LYS A 57 -2.62 -0.38 -0.39
CA LYS A 57 -3.09 -0.43 -1.78
C LYS A 57 -2.41 0.64 -2.64
N VAL A 58 -2.49 0.48 -3.96
CA VAL A 58 -2.03 1.44 -4.96
C VAL A 58 -3.22 1.94 -5.75
N LYS A 59 -3.33 3.25 -5.97
CA LYS A 59 -4.34 3.84 -6.85
C LYS A 59 -3.68 4.37 -8.10
N LEU A 60 -4.13 3.92 -9.27
CA LEU A 60 -3.44 4.10 -10.56
C LEU A 60 -4.38 4.68 -11.63
N GLY A 61 -3.85 5.59 -12.45
CA GLY A 61 -4.49 6.02 -13.69
C GLY A 61 -3.52 6.48 -14.77
N LYS A 62 -4.07 6.91 -15.91
CA LYS A 62 -3.29 7.31 -17.10
C LYS A 62 -3.08 8.82 -17.22
N THR A 63 -3.97 9.61 -16.62
CA THR A 63 -3.95 11.06 -16.63
C THR A 63 -4.33 11.59 -15.25
N LEU A 64 -3.73 12.71 -14.84
CA LEU A 64 -4.05 13.35 -13.56
C LEU A 64 -5.44 13.99 -13.58
N ASP A 65 -5.89 14.49 -14.73
CA ASP A 65 -7.21 15.13 -14.89
C ASP A 65 -8.40 14.18 -14.62
N ASP A 66 -8.15 12.87 -14.69
CA ASP A 66 -9.17 11.82 -14.51
C ASP A 66 -9.01 11.06 -13.18
N TYR A 67 -8.43 11.71 -12.16
CA TYR A 67 -8.12 11.11 -10.86
C TYR A 67 -9.30 10.39 -10.19
N SER A 68 -10.54 10.85 -10.41
CA SER A 68 -11.75 10.21 -9.88
C SER A 68 -12.01 8.80 -10.43
N ASN A 69 -11.51 8.49 -11.63
CA ASN A 69 -11.70 7.19 -12.29
C ASN A 69 -10.47 6.26 -12.18
N TRP A 70 -9.48 6.64 -11.39
CA TRP A 70 -8.32 5.79 -11.11
C TRP A 70 -8.76 4.52 -10.37
N ILE A 71 -8.00 3.45 -10.61
CA ILE A 71 -8.32 2.10 -10.15
C ILE A 71 -7.46 1.76 -8.93
N ASP A 72 -8.09 1.24 -7.89
CA ASP A 72 -7.41 0.70 -6.70
C ASP A 72 -6.94 -0.74 -6.95
N PHE A 73 -5.68 -1.02 -6.61
CA PHE A 73 -5.05 -2.33 -6.60
C PHE A 73 -4.65 -2.67 -5.17
N ASN A 74 -5.23 -3.73 -4.61
CA ASN A 74 -4.92 -4.20 -3.26
C ASN A 74 -3.60 -4.99 -3.24
N ASP A 75 -3.04 -5.18 -2.04
CA ASP A 75 -1.95 -6.14 -1.82
C ASP A 75 -2.29 -7.52 -2.41
N ASP A 76 -1.29 -8.21 -2.95
CA ASP A 76 -1.44 -9.50 -3.63
C ASP A 76 -1.99 -10.59 -2.70
N ARG A 77 -1.86 -10.41 -1.38
CA ARG A 77 -2.44 -11.28 -0.36
C ARG A 77 -3.89 -10.93 -0.02
N GLY A 78 -4.47 -9.92 -0.67
CA GLY A 78 -5.78 -9.33 -0.38
C GLY A 78 -5.67 -8.10 0.52
N SER A 79 -6.78 -7.65 1.11
CA SER A 79 -6.81 -6.53 2.07
C SER A 79 -6.24 -6.94 3.44
N VAL A 80 -4.97 -7.36 3.45
CA VAL A 80 -4.23 -7.76 4.65
C VAL A 80 -3.81 -6.54 5.46
N ILE A 81 -3.75 -6.71 6.78
CA ILE A 81 -3.20 -5.73 7.72
C ILE A 81 -1.79 -6.19 8.06
N ASP A 82 -0.77 -5.48 7.57
CA ASP A 82 0.65 -5.86 7.68
C ASP A 82 1.55 -4.62 7.62
N ASP A 83 2.85 -4.76 7.91
CA ASP A 83 3.86 -3.69 7.83
C ASP A 83 4.70 -3.74 6.53
N ILE A 84 4.52 -4.80 5.75
CA ILE A 84 5.14 -5.02 4.44
C ILE A 84 4.03 -5.16 3.43
N HIS A 85 4.14 -4.46 2.31
CA HIS A 85 3.13 -4.49 1.26
C HIS A 85 3.73 -4.82 -0.11
N HIS A 86 2.96 -5.56 -0.89
CA HIS A 86 3.33 -5.97 -2.23
C HIS A 86 2.09 -6.01 -3.13
N VAL A 87 2.06 -5.13 -4.12
CA VAL A 87 0.92 -4.95 -5.05
C VAL A 87 1.39 -5.21 -6.48
N THR A 88 0.80 -6.19 -7.14
CA THR A 88 1.01 -6.44 -8.57
C THR A 88 -0.09 -5.75 -9.38
N ILE A 89 0.29 -4.70 -10.09
CA ILE A 89 -0.56 -4.04 -11.08
C ILE A 89 -0.46 -4.81 -12.40
N SER A 90 -1.61 -5.24 -12.92
CA SER A 90 -1.70 -6.03 -14.14
C SER A 90 -2.77 -5.48 -15.09
N ASN A 91 -2.84 -6.05 -16.30
CA ASN A 91 -3.77 -5.65 -17.35
C ASN A 91 -3.61 -4.17 -17.79
N ILE A 92 -2.39 -3.65 -17.67
CA ILE A 92 -2.03 -2.32 -18.18
C ILE A 92 -1.60 -2.41 -19.65
N ILE A 93 -1.69 -1.28 -20.35
CA ILE A 93 -1.33 -1.18 -21.75
C ILE A 93 0.20 -0.93 -21.85
N PRO A 94 0.93 -1.69 -22.68
CA PRO A 94 2.34 -1.43 -22.95
C PRO A 94 2.60 -0.03 -23.50
N LEU A 95 3.81 0.50 -23.27
CA LEU A 95 4.26 1.79 -23.80
C LEU A 95 3.34 2.96 -23.45
N THR A 96 2.60 2.85 -22.34
CA THR A 96 1.64 3.87 -21.87
C THR A 96 2.13 4.45 -20.55
N ASN A 97 2.12 5.77 -20.42
CA ASN A 97 2.43 6.41 -19.15
C ASN A 97 1.31 6.18 -18.15
N TYR A 98 1.68 5.80 -16.94
CA TYR A 98 0.79 5.69 -15.80
C TYR A 98 1.29 6.56 -14.66
N TYR A 99 0.35 7.01 -13.84
CA TYR A 99 0.57 7.74 -12.60
C TYR A 99 -0.12 6.99 -11.47
N PHE A 100 0.51 6.96 -10.30
CA PHE A 100 -0.08 6.34 -9.13
C PHE A 100 0.38 6.97 -7.83
N GLU A 101 -0.37 6.66 -6.79
CA GLU A 101 -0.09 6.96 -5.40
C GLU A 101 -0.25 5.70 -4.55
N ILE A 102 0.41 5.69 -3.41
CA ILE A 102 0.35 4.60 -2.45
C ILE A 102 -0.59 5.04 -1.33
N ILE A 103 -1.51 4.16 -0.96
CA ILE A 103 -2.45 4.38 0.15
C ILE A 103 -2.14 3.31 1.19
N SER A 104 -1.66 3.73 2.35
CA SER A 104 -1.41 2.86 3.50
C SER A 104 -2.28 3.35 4.64
N GLY A 105 -3.18 2.49 5.15
CA GLY A 105 -4.20 2.87 6.10
C GLY A 105 -5.05 4.04 5.60
N GLY A 106 -4.85 5.22 6.19
CA GLY A 106 -5.46 6.50 5.83
C GLY A 106 -4.51 7.52 5.21
N THR A 107 -3.23 7.18 5.03
CA THR A 107 -2.21 8.07 4.47
C THR A 107 -2.07 7.84 2.98
N ILE A 108 -2.07 8.95 2.24
CA ILE A 108 -1.86 8.98 0.79
C ILE A 108 -0.47 9.53 0.54
N ASP A 109 0.40 8.69 -0.01
CA ASP A 109 1.69 9.10 -0.53
C ASP A 109 1.61 9.25 -2.05
N ASN A 110 1.45 10.50 -2.47
CA ASN A 110 1.48 10.93 -3.86
C ASN A 110 2.83 11.53 -4.25
N ASN A 111 3.93 11.15 -3.57
CA ASN A 111 5.29 11.63 -3.84
C ASN A 111 5.38 13.17 -3.84
N GLY A 112 4.80 13.81 -2.81
CA GLY A 112 4.81 15.27 -2.67
C GLY A 112 3.99 16.01 -3.74
N GLY A 113 2.95 15.38 -4.28
CA GLY A 113 2.08 15.92 -5.32
C GLY A 113 2.56 15.72 -6.75
N LEU A 114 3.75 15.11 -6.94
CA LEU A 114 4.28 14.78 -8.28
C LEU A 114 3.75 13.46 -8.82
N PHE A 115 3.18 12.63 -7.95
CA PHE A 115 2.83 11.23 -8.19
C PHE A 115 4.04 10.38 -8.57
N TYR A 116 3.89 9.07 -8.42
CA TYR A 116 4.82 8.12 -9.02
C TYR A 116 4.44 7.91 -10.48
N SER A 117 5.42 7.70 -11.36
CA SER A 117 5.15 7.45 -12.78
C SER A 117 5.97 6.29 -13.32
N ILE A 118 5.35 5.54 -14.22
CA ILE A 118 5.98 4.43 -14.92
C ILE A 118 5.49 4.37 -16.37
N ASN A 119 6.40 4.09 -17.29
CA ASN A 119 6.10 3.69 -18.67
C ASN A 119 6.58 2.23 -18.85
N PRO A 120 5.67 1.26 -18.82
CA PRO A 120 6.03 -0.14 -19.04
C PRO A 120 6.58 -0.31 -20.46
N GLY A 121 7.60 -1.15 -20.62
CA GLY A 121 8.15 -1.47 -21.93
C GLY A 121 7.16 -2.17 -22.88
N PRO A 122 7.61 -2.65 -24.04
CA PRO A 122 6.76 -3.41 -24.96
C PRO A 122 6.16 -4.65 -24.31
N ALA A 123 5.01 -5.12 -24.83
CA ALA A 123 4.50 -6.44 -24.50
C ALA A 123 5.55 -7.48 -24.89
N LEU A 124 5.90 -8.34 -23.93
CA LEU A 124 6.72 -9.51 -24.23
C LEU A 124 5.81 -10.51 -24.92
N SER A 125 6.01 -10.75 -26.22
CA SER A 125 5.40 -11.90 -26.88
C SER A 125 5.92 -13.16 -26.18
N PRO A 126 5.09 -14.17 -25.85
CA PRO A 126 5.60 -15.46 -25.45
C PRO A 126 6.42 -16.00 -26.63
N LEU A 127 7.75 -15.90 -26.54
CA LEU A 127 8.64 -16.62 -27.43
C LEU A 127 8.41 -18.09 -27.11
N GLY A 128 7.77 -18.82 -28.05
CA GLY A 128 7.54 -20.25 -27.91
C GLY A 128 8.83 -20.94 -27.47
N GLY A 129 8.79 -21.57 -26.28
CA GLY A 129 9.91 -22.34 -25.74
C GLY A 129 10.79 -21.64 -24.68
N SER A 130 10.54 -20.39 -24.29
CA SER A 130 11.32 -19.71 -23.25
C SER A 130 10.60 -19.73 -21.89
N CYS A 131 11.09 -20.55 -20.94
CA CYS A 131 10.76 -20.37 -19.52
C CYS A 131 11.49 -19.14 -18.97
N GLN A 132 10.79 -18.01 -18.87
CA GLN A 132 11.35 -16.86 -18.15
C GLN A 132 11.27 -17.14 -16.64
N PRO A 133 12.39 -17.06 -15.89
CA PRO A 133 12.32 -17.18 -14.44
C PRO A 133 11.44 -16.05 -13.87
N ALA A 134 10.47 -16.43 -13.06
CA ALA A 134 9.62 -15.53 -12.30
C ALA A 134 9.42 -16.13 -10.90
N GLY A 135 9.41 -15.30 -9.86
CA GLY A 135 9.21 -15.73 -8.49
C GLY A 135 9.08 -14.54 -7.53
N MET A 136 8.52 -14.78 -6.35
CA MET A 136 8.41 -13.81 -5.25
C MET A 136 9.44 -14.17 -4.17
N VAL A 137 10.05 -13.16 -3.55
CA VAL A 137 10.92 -13.33 -2.38
C VAL A 137 10.11 -12.98 -1.14
N TYR A 138 9.93 -13.94 -0.24
CA TYR A 138 9.23 -13.73 1.03
C TYR A 138 10.25 -13.55 2.16
N LYS A 139 10.02 -12.57 3.04
CA LYS A 139 10.85 -12.32 4.22
C LYS A 139 10.65 -13.39 5.29
N ASP A 140 9.46 -13.99 5.37
CA ASP A 140 9.11 -14.95 6.42
C ASP A 140 9.14 -16.41 5.97
N LYS A 141 9.90 -17.22 6.71
CA LYS A 141 9.91 -18.68 6.55
C LYS A 141 8.68 -19.30 7.21
N LYS A 142 7.59 -19.44 6.47
CA LYS A 142 6.65 -20.55 6.70
C LYS A 142 6.57 -21.42 5.47
N LYS A 143 7.49 -22.40 5.41
CA LYS A 143 7.38 -23.52 4.48
C LYS A 143 6.39 -24.53 5.07
N VAL A 144 5.23 -24.69 4.45
CA VAL A 144 4.54 -25.99 4.46
C VAL A 144 3.96 -26.20 3.07
N CYS A 145 4.61 -27.07 2.30
CA CYS A 145 4.08 -27.58 1.05
C CYS A 145 3.67 -29.03 1.34
N TRP A 146 2.38 -29.32 1.40
CA TRP A 146 1.89 -30.70 1.36
C TRP A 146 1.49 -31.01 -0.07
N LEU A 147 2.38 -31.70 -0.78
CA LEU A 147 2.05 -32.39 -2.01
C LEU A 147 1.30 -33.67 -1.60
N LEU A 148 -0.02 -33.72 -1.81
CA LEU A 148 -0.74 -34.99 -1.87
C LEU A 148 -0.96 -35.33 -3.34
N ILE A 149 -0.20 -36.33 -3.79
CA ILE A 149 -0.51 -37.09 -5.00
C ILE A 149 -1.51 -38.17 -4.56
N GLN A 150 -2.69 -38.19 -5.18
CA GLN A 150 -3.38 -39.42 -5.61
C GLN A 150 -3.99 -39.17 -6.97
#